data_AF-A0A8X6UCN0-F1
#
_entry.id   AF-A0A8X6UCN0-F1
#
_cell.length_a   1.000
_cell.length_b   1.000
_cell.length_c   1.000
_cell.angle_alpha   90.00
_cell.angle_beta   90.00
_cell.angle_gamma   90.00
#
_symmetry.space_group_name_H-M   'P 1'
#
loop_
_entity.id
_entity.type
_entity.pdbx_description
1 polymer ?
#
loop_
_entity_poly.entity_id
_entity_poly.type
_entity_poly.pdbx_seq_one_letter_code
_entity_poly.pdbx_strand_id
1 'polypeptide(L)'
;MHSPKVTVWCGSTGSFIIEPLFFETQRPVNGWKTVTANAQRYLTLLLQKDVTCLLEKDVLSTVTFMQDGATSHTANPVKEFSIQTFGEKGIVSKCCKFPWHPRSPDLTPADFRLWGYLKSRVYQFRPSNLSELKDVIRRELSCIQPDILRSAVAGFVTRLKCVILCGGGHVEHILL
;
A
#
# COMPACT_ATOMS: atom_id res chain seq x y z
N MET A 1 -15.94 0.12 -24.76
CA MET A 1 -14.51 -0.26 -24.62
C MET A 1 -14.01 0.25 -23.29
N HIS A 2 -13.38 -0.58 -22.47
CA HIS A 2 -12.77 -0.14 -21.20
C HIS A 2 -11.36 0.41 -21.47
N SER A 3 -11.04 1.59 -20.95
CA SER A 3 -9.68 2.14 -21.00
C SER A 3 -8.69 1.15 -20.37
N PRO A 4 -7.48 0.98 -20.93
CA PRO A 4 -6.41 0.19 -20.32
C PRO A 4 -6.12 0.68 -18.89
N LYS A 5 -5.83 -0.24 -17.97
CA LYS A 5 -5.55 0.06 -16.56
C LYS A 5 -4.32 -0.72 -16.09
N VAL A 6 -3.63 -0.18 -15.10
CA VAL A 6 -2.59 -0.88 -14.34
C VAL A 6 -3.05 -1.05 -12.90
N THR A 7 -2.67 -2.18 -12.29
CA THR A 7 -2.79 -2.40 -10.86
C THR A 7 -1.41 -2.24 -10.26
N VAL A 8 -1.24 -1.25 -9.39
CA VAL A 8 0.02 -0.96 -8.69
C VAL A 8 -0.12 -1.26 -7.21
N TRP A 9 0.90 -1.88 -6.65
CA TRP A 9 1.12 -2.02 -5.22
C TRP A 9 2.29 -1.13 -4.80
N CYS A 10 2.21 -0.52 -3.63
CA CYS A 10 3.30 0.29 -3.07
C CYS A 10 3.25 0.21 -1.55
N GLY A 11 4.43 0.01 -0.94
CA GLY A 11 4.64 0.09 0.49
C GLY A 11 5.32 1.40 0.85
N SER A 12 5.12 1.86 2.07
CA SER A 12 5.81 3.05 2.58
C SER A 12 6.01 2.96 4.08
N THR A 13 7.15 3.45 4.55
CA THR A 13 7.39 3.77 5.96
C THR A 13 7.21 5.27 6.16
N GLY A 14 7.37 5.77 7.38
CA GLY A 14 7.44 7.22 7.64
C GLY A 14 8.66 7.92 7.01
N SER A 15 9.61 7.16 6.44
CA SER A 15 10.89 7.69 5.96
C SER A 15 11.15 7.43 4.49
N PHE A 16 10.62 6.36 3.91
CA PHE A 16 10.87 6.01 2.50
C PHE A 16 9.73 5.22 1.88
N ILE A 17 9.65 5.27 0.56
CA ILE A 17 8.80 4.42 -0.27
C ILE A 17 9.53 3.10 -0.56
N ILE A 18 8.81 1.99 -0.45
CA ILE A 18 9.21 0.71 -1.03
C ILE A 18 8.76 0.70 -2.48
N GLU A 19 9.67 0.34 -3.39
CA GLU A 19 9.51 0.44 -4.84
C GLU A 19 8.12 -0.05 -5.32
N PRO A 20 7.43 0.69 -6.21
CA PRO A 20 6.14 0.25 -6.71
C PRO A 20 6.27 -1.03 -7.51
N LEU A 21 5.25 -1.87 -7.38
CA LEU A 21 5.13 -3.06 -8.20
C LEU A 21 3.84 -3.08 -9.00
N PHE A 22 3.96 -3.48 -10.25
CA PHE A 22 2.83 -3.62 -11.17
C PHE A 22 2.44 -5.10 -11.28
N PHE A 23 1.17 -5.41 -11.04
CA PHE A 23 0.67 -6.77 -11.24
C PHE A 23 0.49 -7.04 -12.72
N GLU A 24 1.49 -7.64 -13.35
CA GLU A 24 1.46 -7.97 -14.77
C GLU A 24 2.08 -9.32 -15.12
N THR A 25 1.70 -9.87 -16.28
CA THR A 25 2.38 -11.00 -16.93
C THR A 25 2.83 -10.58 -18.31
N GLN A 26 3.98 -11.09 -18.73
CA GLN A 26 4.42 -10.95 -20.11
C GLN A 26 3.50 -11.76 -21.02
N ARG A 27 3.10 -11.15 -22.14
CA ARG A 27 2.41 -11.83 -23.24
C ARG A 27 3.40 -12.10 -24.36
N PRO A 28 3.24 -13.22 -25.10
CA PRO A 28 4.06 -13.51 -26.27
C PRO A 28 3.95 -12.42 -27.35
N VAL A 29 2.80 -11.78 -27.44
CA VAL A 29 2.51 -10.69 -28.39
C VAL A 29 1.86 -9.55 -27.61
N ASN A 30 2.33 -8.32 -27.82
CA ASN A 30 1.85 -7.06 -27.19
C ASN A 30 2.24 -6.83 -25.72
N GLY A 31 3.49 -7.14 -25.35
CA GLY A 31 4.09 -6.66 -24.10
C GLY A 31 3.44 -7.23 -22.84
N TRP A 32 3.07 -6.38 -21.89
CA TRP A 32 2.57 -6.80 -20.57
C TRP A 32 1.04 -6.79 -20.48
N LYS A 33 0.47 -7.70 -19.68
CA LYS A 33 -0.95 -7.74 -19.31
C LYS A 33 -1.11 -7.51 -17.83
N THR A 34 -1.89 -6.51 -17.43
CA THR A 34 -2.31 -6.37 -16.04
C THR A 34 -3.13 -7.56 -15.58
N VAL A 35 -2.82 -8.07 -14.39
CA VAL A 35 -3.49 -9.21 -13.76
C VAL A 35 -3.95 -8.88 -12.35
N THR A 36 -4.87 -9.69 -11.85
CA THR A 36 -5.38 -9.58 -10.49
C THR A 36 -4.31 -9.95 -9.46
N ALA A 37 -4.24 -9.15 -8.40
CA ALA A 37 -3.50 -9.48 -7.19
C ALA A 37 -4.22 -10.62 -6.44
N ASN A 38 -3.76 -11.86 -6.61
CA ASN A 38 -4.22 -12.98 -5.80
C ASN A 38 -3.28 -13.22 -4.62
N ALA A 39 -3.67 -14.06 -3.66
CA ALA A 39 -2.89 -14.33 -2.46
C ALA A 39 -1.46 -14.82 -2.77
N GLN A 40 -1.30 -15.70 -3.76
CA GLN A 40 0.01 -16.23 -4.13
C GLN A 40 0.92 -15.12 -4.68
N ARG A 41 0.43 -14.32 -5.62
CA ARG A 41 1.17 -13.18 -6.17
C ARG A 41 1.50 -12.20 -5.06
N TYR A 42 0.54 -11.86 -4.21
CA TYR A 42 0.75 -10.98 -3.07
C TYR A 42 1.84 -11.49 -2.12
N LEU A 43 1.83 -12.78 -1.77
CA LEU A 43 2.86 -13.37 -0.92
C LEU A 43 4.26 -13.29 -1.55
N THR A 44 4.38 -13.67 -2.82
CA THR A 44 5.65 -13.53 -3.57
C THR A 44 6.16 -12.10 -3.54
N LEU A 45 5.26 -11.12 -3.60
CA LEU A 45 5.61 -9.70 -3.52
C LEU A 45 6.12 -9.27 -2.16
N LEU A 46 5.40 -9.63 -1.10
CA LEU A 46 5.83 -9.34 0.27
C LEU A 46 7.23 -9.91 0.54
N LEU A 47 7.47 -11.15 0.10
CA LEU A 47 8.77 -11.82 0.22
C LEU A 47 9.88 -11.08 -0.53
N GLN A 48 9.67 -10.74 -1.80
CA GLN A 48 10.73 -10.25 -2.68
C GLN A 48 11.05 -8.77 -2.55
N LYS A 49 10.08 -7.95 -2.13
CA LYS A 49 10.22 -6.49 -2.16
C LYS A 49 10.17 -5.89 -0.78
N ASP A 50 9.13 -6.15 0.00
CA ASP A 50 8.98 -5.54 1.31
C ASP A 50 10.03 -6.03 2.28
N VAL A 51 10.06 -7.34 2.52
CA VAL A 51 10.95 -7.91 3.52
C VAL A 51 12.41 -7.69 3.14
N THR A 52 12.76 -7.88 1.87
CA THR A 52 14.11 -7.59 1.37
C THR A 52 14.48 -6.11 1.57
N CYS A 53 13.63 -5.16 1.16
CA CYS A 53 13.92 -3.74 1.31
C CYS A 53 14.06 -3.32 2.79
N LEU A 54 13.23 -3.88 3.67
CA LEU A 54 13.26 -3.60 5.11
C LEU A 54 14.50 -4.21 5.77
N LEU A 55 14.96 -5.38 5.32
CA LEU A 55 16.21 -6.01 5.77
C LEU A 55 17.44 -5.23 5.29
N GLU A 56 17.49 -4.86 4.02
CA GLU A 56 18.60 -4.07 3.44
C GLU A 56 18.79 -2.72 4.12
N LYS A 57 17.71 -2.16 4.66
CA LYS A 57 17.71 -0.89 5.40
C LYS A 57 17.84 -1.05 6.91
N ASP A 58 17.93 -2.29 7.41
CA ASP A 58 18.02 -2.64 8.84
C ASP A 58 16.89 -2.03 9.70
N VAL A 59 15.66 -2.05 9.17
CA VAL A 59 14.48 -1.49 9.87
C VAL A 59 13.38 -2.52 10.14
N LEU A 60 13.52 -3.76 9.67
CA LEU A 60 12.48 -4.79 9.81
C LEU A 60 12.00 -4.97 11.25
N SER A 61 12.92 -4.94 12.22
CA SER A 61 12.63 -5.10 13.65
C SER A 61 11.95 -3.88 14.30
N THR A 62 11.93 -2.74 13.61
CA THR A 62 11.43 -1.46 14.13
C THR A 62 10.08 -1.05 13.55
N VAL A 63 9.63 -1.72 12.49
CA VAL A 63 8.38 -1.39 11.81
C VAL A 63 7.22 -2.25 12.31
N THR A 64 6.02 -1.69 12.23
CA THR A 64 4.77 -2.46 12.32
C THR A 64 4.19 -2.56 10.92
N PHE A 65 3.99 -3.78 10.42
CA PHE A 65 3.37 -4.03 9.13
C PHE A 65 1.86 -3.82 9.22
N MET A 66 1.31 -3.06 8.28
CA MET A 66 -0.11 -2.70 8.28
C MET A 66 -0.70 -2.92 6.89
N GLN A 67 -1.83 -3.62 6.82
CA GLN A 67 -2.56 -3.87 5.57
C GLN A 67 -4.08 -3.90 5.81
N ASP A 68 -4.85 -3.63 4.77
CA ASP A 68 -6.31 -3.64 4.83
C ASP A 68 -6.89 -5.07 4.82
N GLY A 69 -8.22 -5.16 4.82
CA GLY A 69 -8.95 -6.42 4.86
C GLY A 69 -9.19 -7.08 3.49
N ALA A 70 -8.44 -6.76 2.44
CA ALA A 70 -8.63 -7.38 1.12
C ALA A 70 -8.40 -8.91 1.17
N THR A 71 -9.15 -9.66 0.35
CA THR A 71 -9.12 -11.14 0.37
C THR A 71 -7.72 -11.73 0.17
N SER A 72 -6.90 -11.12 -0.69
CA SER A 72 -5.50 -11.51 -0.90
C SER A 72 -4.64 -11.34 0.35
N HIS A 73 -4.90 -10.31 1.16
CA HIS A 73 -4.13 -9.97 2.36
C HIS A 73 -4.47 -10.88 3.54
N THR A 74 -5.70 -11.39 3.59
CA THR A 74 -6.21 -12.22 4.70
C THR A 74 -6.10 -13.73 4.46
N ALA A 75 -5.56 -14.14 3.30
CA ALA A 75 -5.34 -15.55 3.01
C ALA A 75 -4.38 -16.17 4.05
N ASN A 76 -4.63 -17.42 4.46
CA ASN A 76 -3.81 -18.12 5.45
C ASN A 76 -2.29 -18.07 5.17
N PRO A 77 -1.79 -18.37 3.95
CA PRO A 77 -0.35 -18.34 3.72
C PRO A 77 0.25 -16.93 3.85
N VAL A 78 -0.49 -15.88 3.51
CA VAL A 78 -0.05 -14.49 3.67
C VAL A 78 0.00 -14.09 5.14
N LYS A 79 -1.02 -14.47 5.91
CA LYS A 79 -1.10 -14.22 7.35
C LYS A 79 0.02 -14.93 8.10
N GLU A 80 0.21 -16.23 7.85
CA GLU A 80 1.26 -17.04 8.48
C GLU A 80 2.64 -16.44 8.22
N PHE A 81 2.93 -16.11 6.95
CA PHE A 81 4.17 -15.45 6.57
C PHE A 81 4.36 -14.10 7.29
N SER A 82 3.32 -13.28 7.34
CA SER A 82 3.41 -11.96 7.96
C SER A 82 3.64 -12.05 9.47
N ILE A 83 2.99 -12.99 10.15
CA ILE A 83 3.22 -13.24 11.59
C ILE A 83 4.63 -13.77 11.85
N GLN A 84 5.14 -14.66 11.00
CA GLN A 84 6.51 -15.17 11.11
C GLN A 84 7.55 -14.07 10.90
N THR A 85 7.28 -13.13 9.98
CA THR A 85 8.22 -12.06 9.60
C THR A 85 8.22 -10.90 10.59
N PHE A 86 7.05 -10.38 10.93
CA PHE A 86 6.90 -9.15 11.73
C PHE A 86 6.58 -9.45 13.21
N GLY A 87 6.31 -10.71 13.55
CA GLY A 87 5.84 -11.11 14.86
C GLY A 87 4.36 -10.80 15.09
N GLU A 88 3.75 -11.51 16.05
CA GLU A 88 2.31 -11.38 16.36
C GLU A 88 1.91 -9.96 16.81
N LYS A 89 2.85 -9.20 17.38
CA LYS A 89 2.63 -7.81 17.81
C LYS A 89 3.03 -6.76 16.77
N GLY A 90 3.81 -7.15 15.75
CA GLY A 90 4.30 -6.24 14.70
C GLY A 90 3.41 -6.21 13.46
N ILE A 91 2.18 -6.73 13.54
CA ILE A 91 1.23 -6.74 12.43
C ILE A 91 -0.14 -6.18 12.82
N VAL A 92 -0.66 -5.28 12.00
CA VAL A 92 -2.04 -4.82 12.02
C VAL A 92 -2.71 -5.26 10.72
N SER A 93 -3.62 -6.23 10.82
CA SER A 93 -4.30 -6.85 9.68
C SER A 93 -5.60 -7.48 10.13
N LYS A 94 -6.55 -7.64 9.22
CA LYS A 94 -7.77 -8.40 9.51
C LYS A 94 -7.43 -9.83 9.93
N CYS A 95 -8.12 -10.34 10.94
CA CYS A 95 -7.89 -11.67 11.56
C CYS A 95 -6.51 -11.87 12.20
N CYS A 96 -5.82 -10.80 12.61
CA CYS A 96 -4.60 -10.84 13.43
C CYS A 96 -4.87 -10.27 14.84
N LYS A 97 -3.87 -10.34 15.73
CA LYS A 97 -3.95 -9.85 17.12
C LYS A 97 -4.43 -8.41 17.22
N PHE A 98 -3.91 -7.54 16.35
CA PHE A 98 -4.40 -6.18 16.17
C PHE A 98 -5.27 -6.13 14.90
N PRO A 99 -6.60 -6.26 15.03
CA PRO A 99 -7.47 -6.41 13.88
C PRO A 99 -7.64 -5.08 13.12
N TRP A 100 -7.55 -5.15 11.79
CA TRP A 100 -8.01 -4.06 10.93
C TRP A 100 -9.53 -4.08 10.81
N HIS A 101 -10.18 -2.92 11.03
CA HIS A 101 -11.63 -2.79 10.92
C HIS A 101 -12.08 -2.84 9.44
N PRO A 102 -13.17 -3.56 9.11
CA PRO A 102 -13.72 -3.54 7.76
C PRO A 102 -14.14 -2.12 7.34
N ARG A 103 -14.08 -1.84 6.02
CA ARG A 103 -14.61 -0.61 5.40
C ARG A 103 -14.06 0.69 6.03
N SER A 104 -12.79 0.70 6.42
CA SER A 104 -12.13 1.86 7.02
C SER A 104 -11.02 2.43 6.12
N PRO A 105 -11.32 2.87 4.87
CA PRO A 105 -10.33 3.54 4.03
C PRO A 105 -9.83 4.83 4.69
N ASP A 106 -10.67 5.47 5.51
CA ASP A 106 -10.35 6.61 6.37
C ASP A 106 -9.14 6.38 7.27
N LEU A 107 -8.77 5.11 7.53
CA LEU A 107 -7.64 4.73 8.37
C LEU A 107 -6.42 4.29 7.57
N THR A 108 -6.54 3.96 6.28
CA THR A 108 -5.39 3.52 5.47
C THR A 108 -4.56 4.73 5.00
N PRO A 109 -3.30 4.91 5.42
CA PRO A 109 -2.48 6.05 4.97
C PRO A 109 -2.27 6.10 3.46
N ALA A 110 -2.27 4.92 2.83
CA ALA A 110 -2.22 4.83 1.39
C ALA A 110 -3.46 5.47 0.74
N ASP A 111 -4.66 5.20 1.25
CA ASP A 111 -5.93 5.66 0.68
C ASP A 111 -6.17 7.15 0.93
N PHE A 112 -6.06 7.62 2.18
CA PHE A 112 -6.38 9.02 2.51
C PHE A 112 -5.27 10.02 2.14
N ARG A 113 -4.04 9.55 1.82
CA ARG A 113 -2.92 10.44 1.51
C ARG A 113 -2.16 10.05 0.24
N LEU A 114 -1.51 8.89 0.23
CA LEU A 114 -0.53 8.54 -0.80
C LEU A 114 -1.14 8.49 -2.20
N TRP A 115 -2.25 7.76 -2.37
CA TRP A 115 -2.86 7.54 -3.69
C TRP A 115 -3.50 8.80 -4.26
N GLY A 116 -4.11 9.64 -3.42
CA GLY A 116 -4.63 10.94 -3.82
C GLY A 116 -3.51 11.86 -4.33
N TYR A 117 -2.44 11.99 -3.54
CA TYR A 117 -1.25 12.75 -3.90
C TYR A 117 -0.63 12.24 -5.22
N LEU A 118 -0.38 10.94 -5.31
CA LEU A 118 0.25 10.34 -6.49
C LEU A 118 -0.60 10.55 -7.75
N LYS A 119 -1.92 10.31 -7.69
CA LYS A 119 -2.82 10.54 -8.82
C LYS A 119 -2.78 12.00 -9.28
N SER A 120 -2.79 12.96 -8.34
CA SER A 120 -2.74 14.39 -8.68
C SER A 120 -1.47 14.79 -9.44
N ARG A 121 -0.36 14.10 -9.18
CA ARG A 121 0.95 14.32 -9.82
C ARG A 121 1.06 13.59 -11.16
N VAL A 122 0.74 12.30 -11.17
CA VAL A 122 0.84 11.44 -12.37
C VAL A 122 -0.01 11.98 -13.51
N TYR A 123 -1.25 12.43 -13.22
CA TYR A 123 -2.15 12.91 -14.29
C TYR A 123 -1.76 14.26 -14.89
N GLN A 124 -0.86 15.03 -14.27
CA GLN A 124 -0.33 16.25 -14.88
C GLN A 124 0.49 15.96 -16.14
N PHE A 125 1.12 14.79 -16.22
CA PHE A 125 1.97 14.38 -17.34
C PHE A 125 1.20 13.78 -18.52
N ARG A 126 -0.11 13.52 -18.36
CA ARG A 126 -1.00 12.99 -19.42
C ARG A 126 -0.41 11.78 -20.17
N PRO A 127 -0.03 10.69 -19.47
CA PRO A 127 0.58 9.54 -20.10
C PRO A 127 -0.33 8.94 -21.19
N SER A 128 0.24 8.69 -22.35
CA SER A 128 -0.46 8.25 -23.57
C SER A 128 -0.68 6.73 -23.63
N ASN A 129 0.10 5.96 -22.87
CA ASN A 129 0.06 4.50 -22.85
C ASN A 129 0.46 3.93 -21.48
N LEU A 130 0.32 2.61 -21.30
CA LEU A 130 0.60 1.95 -20.02
C LEU A 130 2.09 1.97 -19.64
N SER A 131 3.02 1.98 -20.60
CA SER A 131 4.44 2.05 -20.27
C SER A 131 4.77 3.42 -19.67
N GLU A 132 4.36 4.48 -20.36
CA GLU A 132 4.54 5.84 -19.90
C GLU A 132 3.88 6.08 -18.54
N LEU A 133 2.66 5.55 -18.33
CA LEU A 133 2.00 5.62 -17.04
C LEU A 133 2.82 4.97 -15.92
N LYS A 134 3.41 3.79 -16.16
CA LYS A 134 4.27 3.11 -15.18
C LYS A 134 5.54 3.90 -14.88
N ASP A 135 6.16 4.49 -15.90
CA ASP A 135 7.39 5.27 -15.74
C ASP A 135 7.14 6.57 -14.96
N VAL A 136 6.03 7.25 -15.25
CA VAL A 136 5.59 8.42 -14.46
C VAL A 136 5.27 8.03 -13.02
N ILE A 137 4.58 6.90 -12.79
CA ILE A 137 4.31 6.40 -11.43
C ILE A 137 5.62 6.16 -10.66
N ARG A 138 6.61 5.47 -11.25
CA ARG A 138 7.92 5.23 -10.63
C ARG A 138 8.62 6.54 -10.29
N ARG A 139 8.66 7.46 -11.24
CA ARG A 139 9.30 8.77 -11.05
C ARG A 139 8.63 9.54 -9.92
N GLU A 140 7.32 9.73 -9.97
CA GLU A 140 6.61 10.51 -8.94
C GLU A 140 6.71 9.87 -7.55
N LEU A 141 6.69 8.53 -7.44
CA LEU A 141 6.92 7.84 -6.18
C LEU A 141 8.34 8.07 -5.63
N SER A 142 9.36 8.03 -6.50
CA SER A 142 10.75 8.31 -6.10
C SER A 142 10.97 9.76 -5.65
N CYS A 143 10.13 10.69 -6.10
CA CYS A 143 10.18 12.11 -5.73
C CYS A 143 9.38 12.44 -4.45
N ILE A 144 8.66 11.48 -3.85
CA ILE A 144 7.89 11.73 -2.63
C ILE A 144 8.84 12.09 -1.50
N GLN A 145 8.63 13.29 -0.97
CA GLN A 145 9.41 13.78 0.16
C GLN A 145 9.04 13.05 1.46
N PRO A 146 10.00 12.78 2.36
CA PRO A 146 9.74 12.13 3.64
C PRO A 146 8.66 12.85 4.48
N ASP A 147 8.48 14.16 4.33
CA ASP A 147 7.43 14.92 5.03
C ASP A 147 6.01 14.44 4.69
N ILE A 148 5.77 14.07 3.43
CA ILE A 148 4.48 13.52 2.99
C ILE A 148 4.22 12.16 3.65
N LEU A 149 5.27 11.35 3.79
CA LEU A 149 5.19 10.03 4.42
C LEU A 149 4.98 10.14 5.93
N ARG A 150 5.74 11.01 6.61
CA ARG A 150 5.54 11.32 8.03
C ARG A 150 4.13 11.84 8.29
N SER A 151 3.64 12.74 7.44
CA SER A 151 2.27 13.26 7.52
C SER A 151 1.23 12.15 7.37
N ALA A 152 1.43 11.19 6.48
CA ALA A 152 0.55 10.04 6.32
C ALA A 152 0.53 9.16 7.60
N VAL A 153 1.70 8.88 8.18
CA VAL A 153 1.83 8.10 9.43
C VAL A 153 1.23 8.85 10.63
N ALA A 154 1.50 10.14 10.79
CA ALA A 154 0.90 10.96 11.85
C ALA A 154 -0.63 11.11 11.67
N GLY A 155 -1.08 11.17 10.41
CA GLY A 155 -2.49 11.20 10.04
C GLY A 155 -3.24 9.98 10.55
N PHE A 156 -2.63 8.79 10.50
CA PHE A 156 -3.24 7.56 11.04
C PHE A 156 -3.57 7.69 12.53
N VAL A 157 -2.61 8.15 13.35
CA VAL A 157 -2.81 8.33 14.79
C VAL A 157 -3.90 9.37 15.08
N THR A 158 -3.91 10.46 14.32
CA THR A 158 -4.93 11.50 14.44
C THR A 158 -6.32 10.96 14.10
N ARG A 159 -6.43 10.22 12.99
CA ARG A 159 -7.67 9.58 12.52
C ARG A 159 -8.19 8.56 13.52
N LEU A 160 -7.32 7.72 14.11
CA LEU A 160 -7.71 6.79 15.16
C LEU A 160 -8.32 7.50 16.37
N LYS A 161 -7.73 8.61 16.83
CA LYS A 161 -8.28 9.41 17.93
C LYS A 161 -9.66 9.96 17.57
N CYS A 162 -9.83 10.48 16.36
CA CYS A 162 -11.13 10.97 15.89
C CYS A 162 -12.17 9.85 15.83
N VAL A 163 -11.80 8.65 15.36
CA VAL A 163 -12.73 7.50 15.31
C VAL A 163 -13.20 7.13 16.72
N ILE A 164 -12.31 7.14 17.70
CA ILE A 164 -12.66 6.89 19.12
C ILE A 164 -13.63 7.98 19.62
N LEU A 165 -13.32 9.25 19.38
CA LEU A 165 -14.18 10.38 19.79
C LEU A 165 -15.55 10.36 19.10
N CYS A 166 -15.62 9.84 17.88
CA CYS A 166 -16.86 9.72 17.11
C CYS A 166 -17.60 8.40 17.35
N GLY A 167 -17.21 7.62 18.37
CA GLY A 167 -17.87 6.33 18.69
C GLY A 167 -17.80 5.30 17.56
N GLY A 168 -16.76 5.34 16.73
CA GLY A 168 -16.60 4.46 15.56
C GLY A 168 -17.15 5.01 14.24
N GLY A 169 -17.65 6.24 14.20
CA GLY A 169 -18.16 6.89 12.98
C GLY A 169 -17.07 7.26 11.95
N HIS A 170 -17.52 7.64 10.75
CA HIS A 170 -16.66 8.16 9.68
C HIS A 170 -15.99 9.46 10.09
N VAL A 171 -14.72 9.67 9.71
CA VAL A 171 -13.93 10.83 10.15
C VAL A 171 -13.40 11.71 9.01
N GLU A 172 -13.61 11.32 7.74
CA GLU A 172 -13.16 12.11 6.60
C GLU A 172 -13.67 13.56 6.68
N HIS A 173 -14.96 13.76 6.94
CA HIS A 173 -15.58 15.09 7.01
C HIS A 173 -15.02 16.00 8.12
N ILE A 174 -14.31 15.45 9.09
CA ILE A 174 -13.73 16.19 10.23
C ILE A 174 -12.28 16.60 9.93
N LEU A 175 -11.60 15.89 9.02
CA LEU A 175 -10.16 15.92 8.83
C LEU A 175 -9.75 16.35 7.41
N LEU A 176 -10.69 16.92 6.64
CA LEU A 176 -10.47 17.53 5.33
C LEU A 176 -9.90 18.94 5.45
#